data_AF-C5E1F0-F1
#
_entry.id   AF-C5E1F0-F1
#
_cell.length_a   1.000
_cell.length_b   1.000
_cell.length_c   1.000
_cell.angle_alpha   90.00
_cell.angle_beta   90.00
_cell.angle_gamma   90.00
#
_symmetry.space_group_name_H-M   'P 1'
#
loop_
_entity.id
_entity.type
_entity.pdbx_description
1 polymer ?
#
loop_
_entity_poly.entity_id
_entity_poly.type
_entity_poly.pdbx_seq_one_letter_code
_entity_poly.pdbx_strand_id
1 'polypeptide(L)'
;MYVCVLLAFKIENLTKNASHLISSHQYLHRSKDVMANKKPGYTNPAFKAMGIPTLRLPSRNWMIFWTVMTTSIGGIIYDKHQQKQIRNRYREMVEPLAQQHMDIERKPRKITVFIAPPPSDYLDTSLKVWKRYVKPILYWGGLDYELIEEDSQGMIRNEVANRIRELRKQLIELQVPKPSLEKIDNKKKNKKQDLEELEKFDPQQAQKFKKEFDYSKALGVYREWTTPEVVYEDSLAEDPALSGGVICLGRGSYKEYITGLHEGLLGPLEAPPTPEPETKKPEEGETPKEGETLKEGETPKEPTNEEPSEEERSARRKIPPPFIKPDQYSSVEYPSELQGIVRDPKTNCPILPHQSLLVIPIPNLIGFLSIPERIYRFYNKRYFAEEALSATKDLVLKKGIRSFEDPKDLDISKEEELDWPKSWVQRGMERESEWTRELKSDPRVAQQLHVYNERVKDNEQEKE
;
A
#
# COMPACT_ATOMS: atom_id res chain seq x y z
N MET A 1 24.95 10.07 -5.16
CA MET A 1 25.24 11.11 -6.18
C MET A 1 26.39 12.03 -5.78
N TYR A 2 26.39 12.63 -4.57
CA TYR A 2 27.45 13.53 -4.09
C TYR A 2 28.88 12.95 -4.12
N VAL A 3 29.06 11.67 -3.82
CA VAL A 3 30.38 11.01 -3.84
C VAL A 3 30.94 10.86 -5.27
N CYS A 4 30.07 10.62 -6.26
CA CYS A 4 30.49 10.54 -7.66
C CYS A 4 30.86 11.90 -8.24
N VAL A 5 30.16 12.97 -7.84
CA VAL A 5 30.49 14.34 -8.26
C VAL A 5 31.81 14.80 -7.65
N LEU A 6 32.07 14.48 -6.38
CA LEU A 6 33.36 14.77 -5.73
C LEU A 6 34.53 13.97 -6.33
N LEU A 7 34.30 12.72 -6.74
CA LEU A 7 35.29 11.93 -7.46
C LEU A 7 35.58 12.48 -8.86
N ALA A 8 34.55 12.89 -9.61
CA ALA A 8 34.72 13.49 -10.94
C ALA A 8 35.50 14.82 -10.88
N PHE A 9 35.20 15.68 -9.91
CA PHE A 9 35.89 16.96 -9.72
C PHE A 9 37.35 16.80 -9.27
N LYS A 10 37.66 15.71 -8.55
CA LYS A 10 39.03 15.35 -8.17
C LYS A 10 39.84 14.83 -9.37
N ILE A 11 39.18 14.10 -10.27
CA ILE A 11 39.80 13.52 -11.47
C ILE A 11 40.10 14.61 -12.52
N GLU A 12 39.20 15.57 -12.74
CA GLU A 12 39.44 16.70 -13.66
C GLU A 12 40.57 17.64 -13.19
N ASN A 13 40.73 17.84 -11.88
CA ASN A 13 41.85 18.62 -11.34
C ASN A 13 43.19 17.87 -11.44
N LEU A 14 43.17 16.53 -11.47
CA LEU A 14 44.37 15.73 -11.69
C LEU A 14 44.80 15.71 -13.17
N THR A 15 43.86 15.78 -14.11
CA THR A 15 44.18 15.82 -15.55
C THR A 15 44.66 17.19 -16.01
N LYS A 16 44.15 18.30 -15.46
CA LYS A 16 44.64 19.66 -15.77
C LYS A 16 46.05 19.94 -15.25
N ASN A 17 46.47 19.30 -14.15
CA ASN A 17 47.84 19.40 -13.64
C ASN A 17 48.84 18.47 -14.37
N ALA A 18 48.37 17.54 -15.19
CA ALA A 18 49.22 16.61 -15.92
C ALA A 18 49.77 17.18 -17.24
N SER A 19 49.21 18.28 -17.76
CA SER A 19 49.61 18.87 -19.04
C SER A 19 50.90 19.70 -19.00
N HIS A 20 51.46 19.99 -17.82
CA HIS A 20 52.67 20.82 -17.66
C HIS A 20 53.98 20.04 -17.41
N LEU A 21 54.00 18.70 -17.58
CA LEU A 21 55.20 17.88 -17.35
C LEU A 21 55.60 17.07 -18.58
N ILE A 22 56.02 17.77 -19.63
CA ILE A 22 56.82 17.19 -20.72
C ILE A 22 58.27 17.17 -20.26
N SER A 23 58.66 16.10 -19.56
CA SER A 23 60.06 15.66 -19.41
C SER A 23 60.07 14.16 -19.16
N SER A 24 59.91 13.39 -20.23
CA SER A 24 59.70 11.93 -20.21
C SER A 24 60.97 11.13 -19.88
N HIS A 25 62.16 11.72 -19.92
CA HIS A 25 63.42 10.99 -19.72
C HIS A 25 63.83 10.85 -18.23
N GLN A 26 63.53 11.83 -17.38
CA GLN A 26 63.88 11.78 -15.94
C GLN A 26 62.94 10.87 -15.13
N TYR A 27 61.67 10.75 -15.52
CA TYR A 27 60.71 9.89 -14.82
C TYR A 27 60.90 8.39 -15.13
N LEU A 28 61.43 8.03 -16.31
CA LEU A 28 61.75 6.65 -16.65
C LEU A 28 62.96 6.10 -15.88
N HIS A 29 63.98 6.92 -15.62
CA HIS A 29 65.10 6.51 -14.75
C HIS A 29 64.66 6.43 -13.28
N ARG A 30 63.88 7.40 -12.80
CA ARG A 30 63.38 7.38 -11.41
C ARG A 30 62.42 6.22 -11.14
N SER A 31 61.63 5.78 -12.12
CA SER A 31 60.78 4.59 -11.97
C SER A 31 61.58 3.28 -12.01
N LYS A 32 62.63 3.19 -12.83
CA LYS A 32 63.57 2.05 -12.82
C LYS A 32 64.34 1.95 -11.49
N ASP A 33 64.79 3.07 -10.93
CA ASP A 33 65.52 3.09 -9.65
C ASP A 33 64.62 2.75 -8.45
N VAL A 34 63.34 3.15 -8.49
CA VAL A 34 62.33 2.78 -7.47
C VAL A 34 61.93 1.30 -7.57
N MET A 35 61.99 0.70 -8.75
CA MET A 35 61.79 -0.75 -8.92
C MET A 35 63.04 -1.57 -8.56
N ALA A 36 64.25 -1.03 -8.79
CA ALA A 36 65.52 -1.68 -8.51
C ALA A 36 65.83 -1.84 -7.01
N ASN A 37 65.28 -0.96 -6.15
CA ASN A 37 65.59 -0.95 -4.71
C ASN A 37 64.61 -1.74 -3.81
N LYS A 38 63.73 -2.58 -4.38
CA LYS A 38 62.85 -3.44 -3.58
C LYS A 38 63.60 -4.69 -3.13
N LYS A 39 63.93 -4.74 -1.83
CA LYS A 39 64.52 -5.93 -1.16
C LYS A 39 63.78 -7.21 -1.59
N PRO A 40 64.48 -8.31 -1.91
CA PRO A 40 63.84 -9.56 -2.30
C PRO A 40 62.91 -9.99 -1.17
N GLY A 41 61.62 -10.21 -1.51
CA GLY A 41 60.64 -10.69 -0.55
C GLY A 41 61.07 -12.04 0.03
N TYR A 42 60.66 -12.33 1.26
CA TYR A 42 60.91 -13.63 1.88
C TYR A 42 60.28 -14.75 1.03
N THR A 43 61.05 -15.79 0.74
CA THR A 43 60.60 -16.96 -0.04
C THR A 43 60.96 -18.21 0.73
N ASN A 44 60.01 -19.13 0.90
CA ASN A 44 60.30 -20.43 1.47
C ASN A 44 61.24 -21.18 0.51
N PRO A 45 62.41 -21.67 0.96
CA PRO A 45 63.36 -22.39 0.12
C PRO A 45 62.75 -23.60 -0.59
N ALA A 46 61.74 -24.26 0.00
CA ALA A 46 61.02 -25.36 -0.62
C ALA A 46 60.23 -24.93 -1.88
N PHE A 47 59.56 -23.76 -1.85
CA PHE A 47 58.83 -23.25 -3.01
C PHE A 47 59.77 -22.73 -4.11
N LYS A 48 60.93 -22.21 -3.71
CA LYS A 48 61.98 -21.81 -4.65
C LYS A 48 62.59 -23.04 -5.37
N ALA A 49 62.77 -24.15 -4.66
CA ALA A 49 63.26 -25.41 -5.24
C ALA A 49 62.25 -26.04 -6.22
N MET A 50 60.95 -25.81 -6.03
CA MET A 50 59.89 -26.25 -6.95
C MET A 50 59.66 -25.31 -8.15
N GLY A 51 60.46 -24.25 -8.31
CA GLY A 51 60.35 -23.33 -9.45
C GLY A 51 59.13 -22.42 -9.44
N ILE A 52 58.41 -22.31 -8.31
CA ILE A 52 57.22 -21.47 -8.19
C ILE A 52 57.66 -20.00 -8.06
N PRO A 53 57.13 -19.06 -8.88
CA PRO A 53 57.50 -17.66 -8.82
C PRO A 53 57.08 -17.03 -7.49
N THR A 54 57.83 -16.03 -7.04
CA THR A 54 57.59 -15.40 -5.74
C THR A 54 56.31 -14.55 -5.78
N LEU A 55 55.24 -15.02 -5.17
CA LEU A 55 54.01 -14.24 -5.01
C LEU A 55 54.23 -13.14 -3.98
N ARG A 56 54.30 -11.88 -4.44
CA ARG A 56 54.35 -10.71 -3.55
C ARG A 56 52.94 -10.41 -3.05
N LEU A 57 52.70 -10.68 -1.77
CA LEU A 57 51.46 -10.26 -1.13
C LEU A 57 51.40 -8.72 -1.08
N PRO A 58 50.20 -8.13 -1.22
CA PRO A 58 50.03 -6.70 -1.00
C PRO A 58 50.42 -6.33 0.44
N SER A 59 50.71 -5.06 0.70
CA SER A 59 51.13 -4.62 2.03
C SER A 59 50.02 -4.88 3.07
N ARG A 60 50.39 -4.94 4.36
CA ARG A 60 49.46 -5.21 5.48
C ARG A 60 48.18 -4.35 5.40
N ASN A 61 48.32 -3.04 5.18
CA ASN A 61 47.16 -2.14 5.12
C ASN A 61 46.26 -2.43 3.92
N TRP A 62 46.84 -2.82 2.78
CA TRP A 62 46.08 -3.24 1.61
C TRP A 62 45.38 -4.58 1.81
N MET A 63 46.02 -5.54 2.49
CA MET A 63 45.37 -6.79 2.87
C MET A 63 44.17 -6.53 3.78
N ILE A 64 44.35 -5.73 4.85
CA ILE A 64 43.26 -5.38 5.76
C ILE A 64 42.12 -4.70 4.98
N PHE A 65 42.43 -3.72 4.13
CA PHE A 65 41.43 -3.04 3.31
C PHE A 65 40.63 -4.02 2.45
N TRP A 66 41.29 -4.88 1.68
CA TRP A 66 40.61 -5.85 0.82
C TRP A 66 39.82 -6.89 1.62
N THR A 67 40.34 -7.34 2.76
CA THR A 67 39.59 -8.29 3.61
C THR A 67 38.29 -7.69 4.13
N VAL A 68 38.31 -6.45 4.64
CA VAL A 68 37.11 -5.76 5.13
C VAL A 68 36.14 -5.48 3.97
N MET A 69 36.65 -4.99 2.84
CA MET A 69 35.83 -4.73 1.64
C MET A 69 35.15 -6.01 1.11
N THR A 70 35.91 -7.08 0.90
CA THR A 70 35.38 -8.35 0.37
C THR A 70 34.40 -9.00 1.35
N THR A 71 34.66 -8.93 2.66
CA THR A 71 33.72 -9.46 3.66
C THR A 71 32.40 -8.67 3.66
N SER A 72 32.49 -7.33 3.58
CA SER A 72 31.33 -6.46 3.57
C SER A 72 30.46 -6.68 2.33
N ILE A 73 31.09 -6.72 1.14
CA ILE A 73 30.39 -6.98 -0.13
C ILE A 73 29.89 -8.42 -0.21
N GLY A 74 30.70 -9.38 0.24
CA GLY A 74 30.36 -10.80 0.29
C GLY A 74 29.10 -11.05 1.11
N GLY A 75 28.96 -10.40 2.27
CA GLY A 75 27.74 -10.47 3.07
C GLY A 75 26.49 -9.95 2.33
N ILE A 76 26.61 -8.86 1.58
CA ILE A 76 25.49 -8.29 0.80
C ILE A 76 25.08 -9.22 -0.34
N ILE A 77 26.07 -9.78 -1.05
CA ILE A 77 25.82 -10.72 -2.15
C ILE A 77 25.18 -11.99 -1.60
N TYR A 78 25.69 -12.51 -0.49
CA TYR A 78 25.17 -13.69 0.17
C TYR A 78 23.71 -13.48 0.61
N ASP A 79 23.39 -12.37 1.30
CA ASP A 79 22.02 -12.10 1.74
C ASP A 79 21.06 -11.94 0.55
N LYS A 80 21.46 -11.24 -0.53
CA LYS A 80 20.65 -11.16 -1.77
C LYS A 80 20.46 -12.51 -2.45
N HIS A 81 21.48 -13.36 -2.43
CA HIS A 81 21.39 -14.72 -2.98
C HIS A 81 20.40 -15.57 -2.17
N GLN A 82 20.48 -15.51 -0.84
CA GLN A 82 19.53 -16.17 0.06
C GLN A 82 18.09 -15.67 -0.15
N GLN A 83 17.88 -14.35 -0.22
CA GLN A 83 16.56 -13.78 -0.53
C GLN A 83 16.00 -14.30 -1.87
N LYS A 84 16.85 -14.48 -2.89
CA LYS A 84 16.44 -15.04 -4.18
C LYS A 84 16.07 -16.53 -4.05
N GLN A 85 16.84 -17.31 -3.30
CA GLN A 85 16.53 -18.73 -3.03
C GLN A 85 15.20 -18.87 -2.29
N ILE A 86 14.99 -18.08 -1.24
CA ILE A 86 13.73 -18.05 -0.46
C ILE A 86 12.56 -17.68 -1.37
N ARG A 87 12.70 -16.65 -2.21
CA ARG A 87 11.65 -16.25 -3.14
C ARG A 87 11.31 -17.35 -4.15
N ASN A 88 12.32 -18.04 -4.68
CA ASN A 88 12.11 -19.16 -5.62
C ASN A 88 11.38 -20.33 -4.94
N ARG A 89 11.73 -20.64 -3.68
CA ARG A 89 11.04 -21.67 -2.89
C ARG A 89 9.53 -21.38 -2.76
N TYR A 90 9.17 -20.15 -2.41
CA TYR A 90 7.75 -19.77 -2.27
C TYR A 90 7.04 -19.63 -3.63
N ARG A 91 7.77 -19.22 -4.67
CA ARG A 91 7.26 -19.24 -6.04
C ARG A 91 6.81 -20.65 -6.45
N GLU A 92 7.67 -21.65 -6.28
CA GLU A 92 7.40 -23.04 -6.66
C GLU A 92 6.14 -23.59 -5.95
N MET A 93 5.84 -23.12 -4.74
CA MET A 93 4.63 -23.51 -4.00
C MET A 93 3.34 -22.89 -4.55
N VAL A 94 3.41 -21.69 -5.12
CA VAL A 94 2.24 -20.88 -5.51
C VAL A 94 1.99 -20.91 -7.02
N GLU A 95 3.04 -21.07 -7.82
CA GLU A 95 3.00 -21.12 -9.29
C GLU A 95 2.00 -22.14 -9.88
N PRO A 96 1.73 -23.31 -9.25
CA PRO A 96 0.70 -24.23 -9.74
C PRO A 96 -0.72 -23.62 -9.78
N LEU A 97 -1.02 -22.63 -8.93
CA LEU A 97 -2.35 -21.99 -8.90
C LEU A 97 -2.61 -21.16 -10.16
N ALA A 98 -1.62 -20.40 -10.62
CA ALA A 98 -1.77 -19.59 -11.84
C ALA A 98 -1.88 -20.43 -13.13
N GLN A 99 -1.50 -21.71 -13.09
CA GLN A 99 -1.61 -22.62 -14.23
C GLN A 99 -2.98 -23.33 -14.30
N GLN A 100 -3.83 -23.17 -13.30
CA GLN A 100 -5.16 -23.77 -13.30
C GLN A 100 -6.04 -23.10 -14.37
N HIS A 101 -6.83 -23.91 -15.06
CA HIS A 101 -7.75 -23.41 -16.08
C HIS A 101 -8.97 -22.79 -15.40
N MET A 102 -9.40 -21.62 -15.87
CA MET A 102 -10.55 -20.88 -15.36
C MET A 102 -11.59 -20.71 -16.46
N ASP A 103 -12.87 -20.81 -16.09
CA ASP A 103 -13.98 -20.59 -17.01
C ASP A 103 -14.05 -19.12 -17.45
N ILE A 104 -14.57 -18.88 -18.66
CA ILE A 104 -14.67 -17.52 -19.26
C ILE A 104 -15.60 -16.61 -18.44
N GLU A 105 -16.59 -17.19 -17.76
CA GLU A 105 -17.60 -16.48 -16.97
C GLU A 105 -17.11 -16.14 -15.55
N ARG A 106 -15.92 -16.62 -15.15
CA ARG A 106 -15.40 -16.45 -13.80
C ARG A 106 -14.31 -15.39 -13.75
N LYS A 107 -14.32 -14.60 -12.68
CA LYS A 107 -13.22 -13.71 -12.31
C LYS A 107 -12.43 -14.26 -11.13
N PRO A 108 -11.09 -14.14 -11.15
CA PRO A 108 -10.25 -14.59 -10.06
C PRO A 108 -10.57 -13.82 -8.77
N ARG A 109 -10.28 -14.44 -7.63
CA ARG A 109 -10.28 -13.80 -6.32
C ARG A 109 -9.51 -12.47 -6.32
N LYS A 110 -10.10 -11.44 -5.72
CA LYS A 110 -9.54 -10.09 -5.64
C LYS A 110 -9.09 -9.77 -4.21
N ILE A 111 -7.85 -9.30 -4.07
CA ILE A 111 -7.25 -8.91 -2.78
C ILE A 111 -7.16 -7.39 -2.70
N THR A 112 -7.59 -6.81 -1.59
CA THR A 112 -7.42 -5.38 -1.31
C THR A 112 -6.17 -5.16 -0.48
N VAL A 113 -5.32 -4.21 -0.89
CA VAL A 113 -4.04 -3.95 -0.25
C VAL A 113 -3.97 -2.49 0.17
N PHE A 114 -3.85 -2.26 1.46
CA PHE A 114 -3.71 -0.96 2.08
C PHE A 114 -2.24 -0.67 2.39
N ILE A 115 -1.71 0.44 1.88
CA ILE A 115 -0.31 0.83 2.07
C ILE A 115 -0.24 2.22 2.71
N ALA A 116 0.36 2.28 3.90
CA ALA A 116 0.71 3.51 4.57
C ALA A 116 2.23 3.77 4.48
N PRO A 117 2.69 5.03 4.38
CA PRO A 117 4.10 5.37 4.58
C PRO A 117 4.51 5.17 6.05
N PRO A 118 5.77 4.83 6.36
CA PRO A 118 6.23 4.87 7.74
C PRO A 118 6.34 6.33 8.21
N PRO A 119 6.22 6.59 9.52
CA PRO A 119 6.20 7.95 10.04
C PRO A 119 7.50 8.69 9.74
N SER A 120 7.38 9.94 9.29
CA SER A 120 8.52 10.80 8.92
C SER A 120 9.37 10.28 7.75
N ASP A 121 8.83 9.40 6.90
CA ASP A 121 9.47 8.92 5.67
C ASP A 121 8.45 8.90 4.51
N TYR A 122 8.89 8.47 3.33
CA TYR A 122 8.10 8.45 2.11
C TYR A 122 7.43 7.09 1.86
N LEU A 123 6.31 7.11 1.12
CA LEU A 123 5.55 5.93 0.68
C LEU A 123 6.39 4.91 -0.11
N ASP A 124 7.46 5.37 -0.76
CA ASP A 124 8.41 4.52 -1.49
C ASP A 124 9.03 3.41 -0.64
N THR A 125 9.17 3.62 0.67
CA THR A 125 9.72 2.60 1.58
C THR A 125 8.76 1.42 1.73
N SER A 126 7.48 1.69 1.97
CA SER A 126 6.40 0.70 2.01
C SER A 126 6.21 0.04 0.64
N LEU A 127 6.22 0.82 -0.44
CA LEU A 127 6.13 0.30 -1.80
C LEU A 127 7.30 -0.61 -2.18
N LYS A 128 8.50 -0.41 -1.61
CA LYS A 128 9.62 -1.35 -1.80
C LYS A 128 9.34 -2.71 -1.15
N VAL A 129 8.72 -2.74 0.03
CA VAL A 129 8.32 -4.00 0.69
C VAL A 129 7.25 -4.71 -0.15
N TRP A 130 6.21 -3.99 -0.55
CA TRP A 130 5.16 -4.46 -1.45
C TRP A 130 5.73 -5.08 -2.74
N LYS A 131 6.51 -4.30 -3.51
CA LYS A 131 7.03 -4.70 -4.82
C LYS A 131 8.01 -5.88 -4.74
N ARG A 132 8.75 -6.03 -3.64
CA ARG A 132 9.81 -7.06 -3.52
C ARG A 132 9.33 -8.39 -2.95
N TYR A 133 8.37 -8.37 -2.04
CA TYR A 133 7.97 -9.55 -1.28
C TYR A 133 6.53 -9.96 -1.59
N VAL A 134 5.57 -9.03 -1.50
CA VAL A 134 4.15 -9.38 -1.57
C VAL A 134 3.65 -9.51 -3.01
N LYS A 135 3.88 -8.48 -3.84
CA LYS A 135 3.41 -8.44 -5.24
C LYS A 135 3.82 -9.67 -6.07
N PRO A 136 5.08 -10.17 -6.01
CA PRO A 136 5.47 -11.34 -6.79
C PRO A 136 4.66 -12.60 -6.44
N ILE A 137 4.34 -12.81 -5.17
CA ILE A 137 3.57 -13.99 -4.72
C ILE A 137 2.13 -13.92 -5.23
N LEU A 138 1.49 -12.76 -5.12
CA LEU A 138 0.14 -12.57 -5.67
C LEU A 138 0.11 -12.75 -7.19
N TYR A 139 1.12 -12.25 -7.88
CA TYR A 139 1.27 -12.41 -9.34
C TYR A 139 1.43 -13.88 -9.74
N TRP A 140 2.31 -14.64 -9.07
CA TRP A 140 2.48 -16.07 -9.35
C TRP A 140 1.28 -16.92 -8.89
N GLY A 141 0.47 -16.39 -7.98
CA GLY A 141 -0.79 -17.02 -7.56
C GLY A 141 -1.95 -16.76 -8.51
N GLY A 142 -1.78 -15.91 -9.53
CA GLY A 142 -2.85 -15.57 -10.47
C GLY A 142 -3.98 -14.76 -9.85
N LEU A 143 -3.72 -14.06 -8.74
CA LEU A 143 -4.72 -13.30 -8.00
C LEU A 143 -4.74 -11.83 -8.45
N ASP A 144 -5.94 -11.28 -8.57
CA ASP A 144 -6.12 -9.86 -8.82
C ASP A 144 -5.95 -9.06 -7.52
N TYR A 145 -5.44 -7.84 -7.61
CA TYR A 145 -5.26 -7.00 -6.45
C TYR A 145 -5.65 -5.54 -6.72
N GLU A 146 -6.24 -4.91 -5.72
CA GLU A 146 -6.51 -3.48 -5.68
C GLU A 146 -5.58 -2.82 -4.67
N LEU A 147 -4.80 -1.85 -5.15
CA LEU A 147 -3.83 -1.13 -4.34
C LEU A 147 -4.41 0.21 -3.92
N ILE A 148 -4.50 0.41 -2.61
CA ILE A 148 -4.95 1.65 -1.98
C ILE A 148 -3.74 2.28 -1.29
N GLU A 149 -3.29 3.39 -1.85
CA GLU A 149 -2.10 4.12 -1.40
C GLU A 149 -2.51 5.31 -0.54
N GLU A 150 -1.85 5.46 0.61
CA GLU A 150 -2.08 6.58 1.51
C GLU A 150 -1.07 7.71 1.27
N ASP A 151 -1.58 8.89 0.92
CA ASP A 151 -0.78 10.13 0.87
C ASP A 151 -0.74 10.87 2.23
N SER A 152 -1.82 10.75 3.00
CA SER A 152 -2.10 11.52 4.21
C SER A 152 -2.89 10.67 5.21
N GLN A 153 -2.60 10.87 6.49
CA GLN A 153 -3.25 10.16 7.60
C GLN A 153 -4.77 10.27 7.58
N GLY A 154 -5.43 9.13 7.82
CA GLY A 154 -6.88 8.98 7.88
C GLY A 154 -7.52 8.69 6.51
N MET A 155 -6.75 8.60 5.42
CA MET A 155 -7.29 8.31 4.10
C MET A 155 -7.78 6.86 4.01
N ILE A 156 -7.03 5.89 4.54
CA ILE A 156 -7.43 4.48 4.54
C ILE A 156 -8.69 4.31 5.38
N ARG A 157 -8.72 4.91 6.57
CA ARG A 157 -9.90 4.91 7.45
C ARG A 157 -11.13 5.43 6.68
N ASN A 158 -11.03 6.61 6.09
CA ASN A 158 -12.13 7.25 5.38
C ASN A 158 -12.61 6.39 4.19
N GLU A 159 -11.69 5.82 3.42
CA GLU A 159 -12.05 4.96 2.29
C GLU A 159 -12.80 3.69 2.74
N VAL A 160 -12.29 2.99 3.75
CA VAL A 160 -12.94 1.78 4.29
C VAL A 160 -14.32 2.12 4.84
N ALA A 161 -14.43 3.21 5.61
CA ALA A 161 -15.70 3.66 6.16
C ALA A 161 -16.69 4.05 5.05
N ASN A 162 -16.25 4.74 4.00
CA ASN A 162 -17.09 5.13 2.88
C ASN A 162 -17.57 3.93 2.06
N ARG A 163 -16.70 2.94 1.79
CA ARG A 163 -17.10 1.68 1.12
C ARG A 163 -18.23 0.99 1.89
N ILE A 164 -18.13 0.91 3.22
CA ILE A 164 -19.17 0.31 4.07
C ILE A 164 -20.44 1.17 4.08
N ARG A 165 -20.34 2.50 4.16
CA ARG A 165 -21.51 3.39 4.11
C ARG A 165 -22.24 3.31 2.78
N GLU A 166 -21.52 3.28 1.67
CA GLU A 166 -22.10 3.13 0.33
C GLU A 166 -22.83 1.79 0.20
N LEU A 167 -22.25 0.72 0.74
CA LEU A 167 -22.90 -0.58 0.80
C LEU A 167 -24.18 -0.55 1.62
N ARG A 168 -24.15 0.04 2.82
CA ARG A 168 -25.34 0.20 3.66
C ARG A 168 -26.44 0.98 2.94
N LYS A 169 -26.10 2.08 2.27
CA LYS A 169 -27.04 2.86 1.44
C LYS A 169 -27.68 2.00 0.35
N GLN A 170 -26.89 1.14 -0.32
CA GLN A 170 -27.42 0.23 -1.35
C GLN A 170 -28.35 -0.83 -0.73
N LEU A 171 -28.02 -1.38 0.43
CA LEU A 171 -28.88 -2.35 1.13
C LEU A 171 -30.21 -1.72 1.53
N ILE A 172 -30.19 -0.48 2.04
CA ILE A 172 -31.40 0.28 2.37
C ILE A 172 -32.23 0.54 1.10
N GLU A 173 -31.61 0.98 0.00
CA GLU A 173 -32.32 1.24 -1.26
C GLU A 173 -33.02 -0.02 -1.80
N LEU A 174 -32.41 -1.20 -1.61
CA LEU A 174 -33.01 -2.48 -2.01
C LEU A 174 -34.15 -2.91 -1.09
N GLN A 175 -34.08 -2.58 0.20
CA GLN A 175 -35.17 -2.84 1.14
C GLN A 175 -36.37 -1.92 0.91
N VAL A 176 -36.16 -0.70 0.43
CA VAL A 176 -37.24 0.21 0.06
C VAL A 176 -37.88 -0.29 -1.24
N PRO A 177 -39.15 -0.75 -1.22
CA PRO A 177 -39.81 -1.22 -2.43
C PRO A 177 -39.92 -0.06 -3.43
N LYS A 178 -39.21 -0.16 -4.57
CA LYS A 178 -39.36 0.79 -5.67
C LYS A 178 -40.83 0.79 -6.08
N PRO A 179 -41.51 1.95 -6.15
CA PRO A 179 -42.89 2.00 -6.62
C PRO A 179 -42.91 1.51 -8.07
N SER A 180 -43.35 0.27 -8.27
CA SER A 180 -43.44 -0.40 -9.56
C SER A 180 -44.18 0.49 -10.56
N LEU A 181 -43.48 0.96 -11.60
CA LEU A 181 -44.08 1.61 -12.78
C LEU A 181 -45.05 0.68 -13.53
N GLU A 182 -45.09 -0.61 -13.18
CA GLU A 182 -45.94 -1.64 -13.80
C GLU A 182 -47.43 -1.55 -13.43
N LYS A 183 -47.84 -0.72 -12.46
CA LYS A 183 -49.27 -0.62 -12.09
C LYS A 183 -50.11 0.25 -13.04
N ILE A 184 -49.52 0.88 -14.05
CA ILE A 184 -50.29 1.68 -15.03
C ILE A 184 -50.80 0.81 -16.21
N ASP A 185 -50.17 -0.31 -16.53
CA ASP A 185 -50.49 -1.05 -17.76
C ASP A 185 -51.57 -2.14 -17.60
N ASN A 186 -51.81 -2.64 -16.39
CA ASN A 186 -52.81 -3.70 -16.18
C ASN A 186 -54.26 -3.19 -16.16
N LYS A 187 -54.50 -1.86 -16.19
CA LYS A 187 -55.86 -1.31 -16.32
C LYS A 187 -56.34 -1.20 -17.78
N LYS A 188 -55.45 -1.34 -18.78
CA LYS A 188 -55.81 -1.21 -20.21
C LYS A 188 -56.05 -2.52 -20.95
N LYS A 189 -55.73 -3.69 -20.37
CA LYS A 189 -55.82 -4.99 -21.06
C LYS A 189 -57.23 -5.59 -21.22
N ASN A 190 -58.29 -4.97 -20.68
CA ASN A 190 -59.66 -5.47 -20.82
C ASN A 190 -60.57 -4.62 -21.73
N LYS A 191 -60.01 -3.82 -22.64
CA LYS A 191 -60.77 -3.17 -23.71
C LYS A 191 -60.30 -3.73 -25.05
N LYS A 192 -61.18 -4.35 -25.83
CA LYS A 192 -60.97 -4.53 -27.27
C LYS A 192 -60.68 -3.14 -27.83
N GLN A 193 -59.42 -2.89 -28.18
CA GLN A 193 -59.00 -1.63 -28.77
C GLN A 193 -59.37 -1.66 -30.25
N ASP A 194 -60.16 -0.69 -30.67
CA ASP A 194 -60.59 -0.51 -32.06
C ASP A 194 -59.38 -0.20 -32.95
N LEU A 195 -59.33 -0.76 -34.16
CA LEU A 195 -58.19 -0.65 -35.09
C LEU A 195 -57.76 0.80 -35.40
N GLU A 196 -58.65 1.79 -35.24
CA GLU A 196 -58.37 3.21 -35.51
C GLU A 196 -57.50 3.90 -34.45
N GLU A 197 -57.40 3.35 -33.22
CA GLU A 197 -56.51 3.93 -32.19
C GLU A 197 -55.04 3.55 -32.37
N LEU A 198 -54.76 2.48 -33.13
CA LEU A 198 -53.40 2.06 -33.49
C LEU A 198 -52.78 2.90 -34.62
N GLU A 199 -53.59 3.67 -35.35
CA GLU A 199 -53.14 4.52 -36.47
C GLU A 199 -52.85 5.98 -36.06
N LYS A 200 -53.14 6.37 -34.82
CA LYS A 200 -52.81 7.71 -34.32
C LYS A 200 -51.31 7.81 -34.06
N PHE A 201 -50.60 8.45 -34.99
CA PHE A 201 -49.17 8.74 -34.90
C PHE A 201 -48.88 9.65 -33.69
N ASP A 202 -48.40 9.07 -32.59
CA ASP A 202 -47.95 9.82 -31.42
C ASP A 202 -46.49 10.25 -31.61
N PRO A 203 -46.19 11.56 -31.77
CA PRO A 203 -44.83 12.04 -32.07
C PRO A 203 -43.81 11.67 -30.99
N GLN A 204 -44.26 11.49 -29.73
CA GLN A 204 -43.37 11.09 -28.64
C GLN A 204 -42.97 9.61 -28.74
N GLN A 205 -43.91 8.75 -29.17
CA GLN A 205 -43.63 7.34 -29.42
C GLN A 205 -42.70 7.19 -30.63
N ALA A 206 -42.90 7.97 -31.69
CA ALA A 206 -42.01 7.98 -32.85
C ALA A 206 -40.58 8.44 -32.49
N GLN A 207 -40.43 9.43 -31.61
CA GLN A 207 -39.12 9.86 -31.11
C GLN A 207 -38.43 8.80 -30.24
N LYS A 208 -39.19 8.11 -29.37
CA LYS A 208 -38.66 6.99 -28.57
C LYS A 208 -38.26 5.82 -29.46
N PHE A 209 -39.13 5.43 -30.38
CA PHE A 209 -38.84 4.39 -31.36
C PHE A 209 -37.61 4.74 -32.18
N LYS A 210 -37.47 5.96 -32.71
CA LYS A 210 -36.28 6.38 -33.46
C LYS A 210 -34.99 6.33 -32.63
N LYS A 211 -35.07 6.53 -31.30
CA LYS A 211 -33.93 6.41 -30.39
C LYS A 211 -33.59 4.95 -30.07
N GLU A 212 -34.58 4.08 -30.00
CA GLU A 212 -34.42 2.63 -29.69
C GLU A 212 -34.32 1.73 -30.92
N PHE A 213 -34.61 2.26 -32.12
CA PHE A 213 -34.66 1.49 -33.35
C PHE A 213 -33.25 1.15 -33.82
N ASP A 214 -32.95 -0.13 -33.73
CA ASP A 214 -31.70 -0.70 -34.21
C ASP A 214 -31.92 -1.33 -35.59
N TYR A 215 -31.20 -0.85 -36.59
CA TYR A 215 -31.26 -1.37 -37.96
C TYR A 215 -30.87 -2.84 -38.05
N SER A 216 -30.09 -3.35 -37.09
CA SER A 216 -29.74 -4.77 -37.00
C SER A 216 -30.98 -5.67 -36.84
N LYS A 217 -31.96 -5.20 -36.04
CA LYS A 217 -33.23 -5.89 -35.77
C LYS A 217 -34.15 -5.90 -36.98
N ALA A 218 -34.08 -4.87 -37.83
CA ALA A 218 -34.88 -4.76 -39.05
C ALA A 218 -34.32 -5.62 -40.21
N LEU A 219 -32.99 -5.79 -40.27
CA LEU A 219 -32.30 -6.53 -41.34
C LEU A 219 -32.28 -8.05 -41.14
N GLY A 220 -32.82 -8.57 -40.04
CA GLY A 220 -32.94 -10.01 -39.79
C GLY A 220 -31.63 -10.74 -39.51
N VAL A 221 -30.53 -10.00 -39.27
CA VAL A 221 -29.22 -10.58 -38.90
C VAL A 221 -29.18 -10.71 -37.38
N TYR A 222 -29.84 -11.74 -36.85
CA TYR A 222 -29.87 -11.99 -35.41
C TYR A 222 -28.63 -12.78 -34.99
N ARG A 223 -27.59 -12.09 -34.53
CA ARG A 223 -26.63 -12.68 -33.58
C ARG A 223 -26.88 -12.03 -32.23
N GLU A 224 -27.70 -12.68 -31.42
CA GLU A 224 -27.84 -12.33 -30.01
C GLU A 224 -26.60 -12.85 -29.29
N TRP A 225 -25.64 -11.96 -29.06
CA TRP A 225 -24.55 -12.23 -28.15
C TRP A 225 -25.10 -12.04 -26.74
N THR A 226 -25.49 -13.14 -26.08
CA THR A 226 -25.74 -13.11 -24.64
C THR A 226 -24.38 -12.94 -23.97
N THR A 227 -24.10 -11.76 -23.43
CA THR A 227 -22.93 -11.55 -22.57
C THR A 227 -23.13 -12.43 -21.33
N PRO A 228 -22.29 -13.44 -21.09
CA PRO A 228 -22.43 -14.26 -19.90
C PRO A 228 -22.28 -13.37 -18.66
N GLU A 229 -23.08 -13.64 -17.64
CA GLU A 229 -22.98 -12.93 -16.36
C GLU A 229 -21.65 -13.32 -15.71
N VAL A 230 -20.80 -12.33 -15.47
CA VAL A 230 -19.47 -12.59 -14.91
C VAL A 230 -19.57 -12.70 -13.40
N VAL A 231 -19.24 -13.88 -12.87
CA VAL A 231 -19.32 -14.18 -11.44
C VAL A 231 -17.91 -14.16 -10.82
N TYR A 232 -17.77 -13.55 -9.65
CA TYR A 232 -16.52 -13.56 -8.89
C TYR A 232 -16.36 -14.89 -8.15
N GLU A 233 -15.17 -15.49 -8.17
CA GLU A 233 -14.87 -16.69 -7.36
C GLU A 233 -15.20 -16.49 -5.87
N ASP A 234 -14.97 -15.27 -5.36
CA ASP A 234 -15.24 -14.91 -3.97
C ASP A 234 -16.74 -14.97 -3.62
N SER A 235 -17.63 -14.78 -4.61
CA SER A 235 -19.07 -14.92 -4.39
C SER A 235 -19.51 -16.38 -4.28
N LEU A 236 -18.74 -17.31 -4.85
CA LEU A 236 -19.05 -18.75 -4.86
C LEU A 236 -18.54 -19.46 -3.60
N ALA A 237 -17.66 -18.82 -2.82
CA ALA A 237 -17.16 -19.38 -1.58
C ALA A 237 -18.29 -19.53 -0.55
N GLU A 238 -18.40 -20.74 0.03
CA GLU A 238 -19.32 -21.04 1.13
C GLU A 238 -18.92 -20.26 2.38
N ASP A 239 -17.64 -20.36 2.76
CA ASP A 239 -17.07 -19.64 3.88
C ASP A 239 -16.59 -18.24 3.47
N PRO A 240 -17.14 -17.16 4.07
CA PRO A 240 -16.71 -15.79 3.78
C PRO A 240 -15.22 -15.55 4.10
N ALA A 241 -14.70 -16.22 5.12
CA ALA A 241 -13.29 -16.11 5.53
C ALA A 241 -12.31 -16.62 4.46
N LEU A 242 -12.77 -17.51 3.58
CA LEU A 242 -11.97 -18.08 2.49
C LEU A 242 -12.02 -17.21 1.21
N SER A 243 -12.91 -16.23 1.19
CA SER A 243 -13.16 -15.32 0.08
C SER A 243 -12.40 -14.00 0.25
N GLY A 244 -11.98 -13.42 -0.87
CA GLY A 244 -11.35 -12.10 -0.91
C GLY A 244 -10.09 -12.06 -0.05
N GLY A 245 -9.67 -10.91 0.44
CA GLY A 245 -8.52 -10.85 1.33
C GLY A 245 -8.02 -9.44 1.48
N VAL A 246 -7.60 -9.10 2.70
CA VAL A 246 -7.13 -7.76 3.02
C VAL A 246 -5.67 -7.85 3.45
N ILE A 247 -4.79 -7.06 2.84
CA ILE A 247 -3.40 -6.94 3.25
C ILE A 247 -3.15 -5.51 3.73
N CYS A 248 -2.82 -5.35 5.01
CA CYS A 248 -2.36 -4.08 5.56
C CYS A 248 -0.82 -4.11 5.66
N LEU A 249 -0.16 -3.19 4.94
CA LEU A 249 1.28 -3.01 5.05
C LEU A 249 1.59 -1.92 6.09
N GLY A 250 2.20 -2.33 7.19
CA GLY A 250 2.58 -1.47 8.30
C GLY A 250 1.55 -1.40 9.42
N ARG A 251 2.02 -1.04 10.62
CA ARG A 251 1.16 -0.87 11.80
C ARG A 251 0.20 0.32 11.65
N GLY A 252 0.63 1.39 10.99
CA GLY A 252 -0.22 2.57 10.72
C GLY A 252 -1.45 2.24 9.88
N SER A 253 -1.26 1.54 8.75
CA SER A 253 -2.37 1.12 7.87
C SER A 253 -3.34 0.18 8.58
N TYR A 254 -2.83 -0.73 9.41
CA TYR A 254 -3.66 -1.63 10.20
C TYR A 254 -4.52 -0.88 11.22
N LYS A 255 -3.96 0.11 11.93
CA LYS A 255 -4.73 0.97 12.84
C LYS A 255 -5.84 1.71 12.09
N GLU A 256 -5.53 2.34 10.96
CA GLU A 256 -6.54 3.05 10.16
C GLU A 256 -7.63 2.13 9.63
N TYR A 257 -7.25 0.95 9.13
CA TYR A 257 -8.17 -0.05 8.63
C TYR A 257 -9.17 -0.49 9.72
N ILE A 258 -8.69 -0.89 10.90
CA ILE A 258 -9.56 -1.29 12.01
C ILE A 258 -10.44 -0.12 12.46
N THR A 259 -9.88 1.09 12.56
CA THR A 259 -10.67 2.28 12.95
C THR A 259 -11.76 2.59 11.91
N GLY A 260 -11.44 2.42 10.62
CA GLY A 260 -12.37 2.62 9.50
C GLY A 260 -13.46 1.56 9.44
N LEU A 261 -13.16 0.31 9.82
CA LEU A 261 -14.17 -0.72 9.98
C LEU A 261 -15.17 -0.37 11.09
N HIS A 262 -14.69 0.02 12.27
CA HIS A 262 -15.57 0.42 13.37
C HIS A 262 -16.41 1.63 12.98
N GLU A 263 -15.81 2.61 12.31
CA GLU A 263 -16.52 3.80 11.83
C GLU A 263 -17.54 3.49 10.74
N GLY A 264 -17.26 2.57 9.81
CA GLY A 264 -18.21 2.18 8.77
C GLY A 264 -19.39 1.36 9.32
N LEU A 265 -19.10 0.41 10.21
CA LEU A 265 -20.08 -0.51 10.77
C LEU A 265 -20.95 0.15 11.84
N LEU A 266 -20.36 0.90 12.78
CA LEU A 266 -21.09 1.54 13.88
C LEU A 266 -21.48 2.98 13.55
N GLY A 267 -20.77 3.64 12.64
CA GLY A 267 -20.96 5.06 12.35
C GLY A 267 -22.29 5.43 11.70
N PRO A 268 -22.67 6.72 11.77
CA PRO A 268 -23.78 7.24 11.00
C PRO A 268 -23.47 7.22 9.48
N LEU A 269 -24.53 7.18 8.66
CA LEU A 269 -24.44 7.18 7.20
C LEU A 269 -24.08 8.55 6.62
N GLU A 270 -24.48 9.62 7.32
CA GLU A 270 -24.18 11.00 6.98
C GLU A 270 -23.17 11.57 7.97
N ALA A 271 -22.38 12.54 7.51
CA ALA A 271 -21.42 13.21 8.36
C ALA A 271 -22.16 13.93 9.50
N PRO A 272 -21.72 13.77 10.76
CA PRO A 272 -22.28 14.59 11.83
C PRO A 272 -22.05 16.07 11.49
N PRO A 273 -22.99 16.97 11.81
CA PRO A 273 -22.80 18.39 11.59
C PRO A 273 -21.50 18.80 12.29
N THR A 274 -20.53 19.27 11.50
CA THR A 274 -19.24 19.74 12.02
C THR A 274 -19.55 20.78 13.10
N PRO A 275 -19.05 20.64 14.34
CA PRO A 275 -19.18 21.72 15.30
C PRO A 275 -18.50 22.94 14.68
N GLU A 276 -19.29 23.96 14.35
CA GLU A 276 -18.75 25.23 13.88
C GLU A 276 -17.75 25.71 14.91
N PRO A 277 -16.53 26.11 14.52
CA PRO A 277 -15.58 26.64 15.47
C PRO A 277 -16.18 27.90 16.08
N GLU A 278 -16.42 27.87 17.39
CA GLU A 278 -16.81 29.05 18.16
C GLU A 278 -15.81 30.17 17.84
N THR A 279 -16.27 31.14 17.06
CA THR A 279 -15.54 32.37 16.79
C THR A 279 -15.40 33.07 18.13
N LYS A 280 -14.16 33.10 18.65
CA LYS A 280 -13.78 34.03 19.72
C LYS A 280 -14.08 35.44 19.21
N LYS A 281 -15.19 36.02 19.67
CA LYS A 281 -15.49 37.45 19.58
C LYS A 281 -14.32 38.20 20.23
N PRO A 282 -13.64 39.14 19.55
CA PRO A 282 -12.89 40.17 20.22
C PRO A 282 -13.88 41.22 20.73
N GLU A 283 -13.91 41.44 22.04
CA GLU A 283 -14.57 42.59 22.65
C GLU A 283 -13.84 43.89 22.23
N GLU A 284 -14.63 44.91 21.91
CA GLU A 284 -14.22 46.25 21.54
C GLU A 284 -13.63 47.03 22.72
N GLY A 285 -12.64 47.89 22.42
CA GLY A 285 -12.11 48.93 23.31
C GLY A 285 -11.20 49.92 22.57
N GLU A 286 -11.82 50.93 21.95
CA GLU A 286 -11.39 52.32 21.63
C GLU A 286 -9.90 52.62 21.24
N THR A 287 -9.56 52.81 19.94
CA THR A 287 -9.50 54.05 19.08
C THR A 287 -8.29 55.01 19.30
N PRO A 288 -7.97 55.98 18.40
CA PRO A 288 -7.55 55.85 16.98
C PRO A 288 -6.33 56.76 16.62
N LYS A 289 -5.62 56.54 15.49
CA LYS A 289 -4.97 57.63 14.71
C LYS A 289 -4.89 57.33 13.21
N GLU A 290 -5.27 58.36 12.45
CA GLU A 290 -5.46 58.50 11.01
C GLU A 290 -4.19 58.38 10.15
N GLY A 291 -4.38 58.17 8.84
CA GLY A 291 -3.36 58.46 7.82
C GLY A 291 -3.64 57.80 6.47
N GLU A 292 -4.48 58.44 5.64
CA GLU A 292 -4.77 58.10 4.24
C GLU A 292 -3.51 58.04 3.34
N THR A 293 -3.48 57.16 2.33
CA THR A 293 -3.48 57.58 0.90
C THR A 293 -3.39 56.39 -0.06
N LEU A 294 -4.34 56.36 -1.00
CA LEU A 294 -4.32 55.62 -2.25
C LEU A 294 -3.32 56.26 -3.24
N LYS A 295 -2.51 55.45 -3.96
CA LYS A 295 -2.13 55.73 -5.36
C LYS A 295 -1.91 54.45 -6.15
N GLU A 296 -2.63 54.38 -7.27
CA GLU A 296 -2.47 53.47 -8.40
C GLU A 296 -1.12 53.65 -9.11
N GLY A 297 -0.68 52.58 -9.80
CA GLY A 297 0.44 52.60 -10.73
C GLY A 297 0.71 51.22 -11.33
N GLU A 298 0.00 50.89 -12.40
CA GLU A 298 0.23 49.70 -13.24
C GLU A 298 1.58 49.78 -13.98
N THR A 299 2.31 48.65 -14.08
CA THR A 299 2.72 48.00 -15.36
C THR A 299 3.62 46.76 -15.11
N PRO A 300 3.65 45.79 -16.05
CA PRO A 300 3.58 44.36 -15.75
C PRO A 300 4.94 43.62 -15.78
N LYS A 301 5.05 42.52 -15.02
CA LYS A 301 6.09 41.51 -15.19
C LYS A 301 5.48 40.10 -15.28
N GLU A 302 6.02 39.34 -16.22
CA GLU A 302 5.71 37.98 -16.68
C GLU A 302 5.59 36.90 -15.58
N PRO A 303 4.89 35.78 -15.87
CA PRO A 303 4.47 34.80 -14.88
C PRO A 303 5.68 33.98 -14.41
N THR A 304 6.05 34.16 -13.16
CA THR A 304 6.94 33.22 -12.49
C THR A 304 6.07 32.10 -11.94
N ASN A 305 6.30 30.88 -12.40
CA ASN A 305 5.69 29.67 -11.83
C ASN A 305 6.13 29.53 -10.37
N GLU A 306 5.32 30.03 -9.45
CA GLU A 306 5.44 29.74 -8.04
C GLU A 306 4.65 28.44 -7.76
N GLU A 307 5.36 27.41 -7.32
CA GLU A 307 4.71 26.24 -6.76
C GLU A 307 3.93 26.63 -5.49
N PRO A 308 2.70 26.14 -5.30
CA PRO A 308 1.87 26.55 -4.17
C PRO A 308 2.48 26.07 -2.84
N SER A 309 2.39 26.93 -1.82
CA SER A 309 2.90 26.71 -0.47
C SER A 309 2.26 25.50 0.23
N GLU A 310 2.96 24.91 1.20
CA GLU A 310 2.51 23.72 1.93
C GLU A 310 1.16 23.92 2.64
N GLU A 311 0.84 25.16 3.04
CA GLU A 311 -0.43 25.51 3.68
C GLU A 311 -1.61 25.41 2.71
N GLU A 312 -1.45 25.84 1.46
CA GLU A 312 -2.49 25.71 0.42
C GLU A 312 -2.69 24.25 -0.03
N ARG A 313 -1.61 23.45 -0.06
CA ARG A 313 -1.71 22.00 -0.32
C ARG A 313 -2.40 21.26 0.84
N SER A 314 -2.19 21.71 2.08
CA SER A 314 -2.84 21.15 3.27
C SER A 314 -4.34 21.49 3.34
N ALA A 315 -4.75 22.66 2.85
CA ALA A 315 -6.14 23.09 2.83
C ALA A 315 -7.00 22.35 1.77
N ARG A 316 -6.40 21.93 0.65
CA ARG A 316 -7.09 21.17 -0.42
C ARG A 316 -7.28 19.68 -0.12
N ARG A 317 -6.64 19.14 0.93
CA ARG A 317 -6.67 17.71 1.30
C ARG A 317 -7.19 17.50 2.73
N LYS A 318 -8.20 18.25 3.17
CA LYS A 318 -8.81 18.02 4.49
C LYS A 318 -9.62 16.72 4.44
N ILE A 319 -8.99 15.62 4.82
CA ILE A 319 -9.64 14.34 5.06
C ILE A 319 -10.69 14.56 6.18
N PRO A 320 -11.94 14.09 6.02
CA PRO A 320 -12.97 14.30 7.03
C PRO A 320 -12.54 13.63 8.34
N PRO A 321 -12.77 14.26 9.51
CA PRO A 321 -12.50 13.62 10.80
C PRO A 321 -13.36 12.36 10.98
N PRO A 322 -12.94 11.42 11.85
CA PRO A 322 -13.73 10.23 12.13
C PRO A 322 -15.10 10.59 12.70
N PHE A 323 -16.16 9.97 12.19
CA PHE A 323 -17.54 10.28 12.61
C PHE A 323 -17.84 9.80 14.04
N ILE A 324 -17.13 8.78 14.50
CA ILE A 324 -17.24 8.21 15.85
C ILE A 324 -15.85 8.05 16.47
N LYS A 325 -15.72 8.41 17.74
CA LYS A 325 -14.50 8.16 18.53
C LYS A 325 -14.55 6.79 19.23
N PRO A 326 -13.41 6.14 19.53
CA PRO A 326 -13.41 4.81 20.14
C PRO A 326 -14.16 4.69 21.47
N ASP A 327 -14.20 5.77 22.26
CA ASP A 327 -14.91 5.78 23.55
C ASP A 327 -16.43 5.69 23.39
N GLN A 328 -16.95 5.98 22.18
CA GLN A 328 -18.37 5.92 21.87
C GLN A 328 -18.80 4.56 21.32
N TYR A 329 -17.87 3.65 20.96
CA TYR A 329 -18.21 2.37 20.32
C TYR A 329 -19.23 1.56 21.14
N SER A 330 -19.04 1.44 22.45
CA SER A 330 -19.94 0.68 23.32
C SER A 330 -21.35 1.29 23.46
N SER A 331 -21.49 2.60 23.23
CA SER A 331 -22.77 3.30 23.36
C SER A 331 -23.67 3.18 22.13
N VAL A 332 -23.12 2.74 21.00
CA VAL A 332 -23.81 2.76 19.70
C VAL A 332 -24.45 1.40 19.42
N GLU A 333 -25.65 1.43 18.85
CA GLU A 333 -26.38 0.24 18.44
C GLU A 333 -25.85 -0.28 17.09
N TYR A 334 -25.80 -1.60 16.95
CA TYR A 334 -25.36 -2.23 15.71
C TYR A 334 -26.47 -2.11 14.65
N PRO A 335 -26.20 -1.61 13.43
CA PRO A 335 -27.22 -1.43 12.40
C PRO A 335 -27.91 -2.75 12.03
N SER A 336 -29.24 -2.73 11.91
CA SER A 336 -30.05 -3.91 11.55
C SER A 336 -29.76 -4.43 10.15
N GLU A 337 -29.34 -3.55 9.23
CA GLU A 337 -28.96 -3.86 7.84
C GLU A 337 -27.78 -4.83 7.74
N LEU A 338 -26.91 -4.86 8.77
CA LEU A 338 -25.65 -5.59 8.73
C LEU A 338 -25.69 -6.89 9.54
N GLN A 339 -26.87 -7.35 9.93
CA GLN A 339 -27.02 -8.58 10.69
C GLN A 339 -26.81 -9.81 9.79
N GLY A 340 -25.90 -10.70 10.21
CA GLY A 340 -25.57 -11.93 9.50
C GLY A 340 -24.40 -11.78 8.52
N ILE A 341 -24.34 -12.66 7.53
CA ILE A 341 -23.30 -12.62 6.49
C ILE A 341 -23.75 -11.66 5.39
N VAL A 342 -23.15 -10.48 5.37
CA VAL A 342 -23.49 -9.44 4.41
C VAL A 342 -22.66 -9.60 3.15
N ARG A 343 -23.32 -9.49 1.99
CA ARG A 343 -22.70 -9.54 0.66
C ARG A 343 -23.07 -8.30 -0.13
N ASP A 344 -22.15 -7.87 -0.99
CA ASP A 344 -22.35 -6.74 -1.89
C ASP A 344 -23.48 -7.07 -2.88
N PRO A 345 -24.48 -6.18 -3.08
CA PRO A 345 -25.60 -6.49 -3.96
C PRO A 345 -25.22 -6.55 -5.46
N LYS A 346 -24.09 -5.95 -5.86
CA LYS A 346 -23.64 -5.91 -7.25
C LYS A 346 -22.75 -7.10 -7.63
N THR A 347 -21.85 -7.49 -6.73
CA THR A 347 -20.81 -8.50 -6.99
C THR A 347 -21.07 -9.80 -6.24
N ASN A 348 -21.99 -9.80 -5.27
CA ASN A 348 -22.28 -10.89 -4.35
C ASN A 348 -21.05 -11.38 -3.56
N CYS A 349 -19.99 -10.57 -3.50
CA CYS A 349 -18.79 -10.83 -2.71
C CYS A 349 -19.04 -10.46 -1.24
N PRO A 350 -18.45 -11.17 -0.28
CA PRO A 350 -18.51 -10.79 1.13
C PRO A 350 -17.84 -9.44 1.41
N ILE A 351 -18.42 -8.69 2.35
CA ILE A 351 -17.92 -7.38 2.75
C ILE A 351 -16.51 -7.47 3.40
N LEU A 352 -15.77 -6.36 3.37
CA LEU A 352 -14.40 -6.26 3.90
C LEU A 352 -14.17 -6.91 5.28
N PRO A 353 -15.02 -6.72 6.32
CA PRO A 353 -14.76 -7.34 7.62
C PRO A 353 -14.87 -8.88 7.61
N HIS A 354 -15.69 -9.47 6.74
CA HIS A 354 -15.77 -10.93 6.63
C HIS A 354 -14.58 -11.54 5.89
N GLN A 355 -13.85 -10.73 5.12
CA GLN A 355 -12.64 -11.17 4.44
C GLN A 355 -11.49 -11.30 5.44
N SER A 356 -10.68 -12.33 5.26
CA SER A 356 -9.50 -12.59 6.08
C SER A 356 -8.42 -11.52 5.89
N LEU A 357 -7.88 -11.05 7.02
CA LEU A 357 -6.89 -9.98 7.12
C LEU A 357 -5.47 -10.54 7.32
N LEU A 358 -4.50 -9.95 6.62
CA LEU A 358 -3.07 -10.16 6.81
C LEU A 358 -2.39 -8.82 7.09
N VAL A 359 -1.51 -8.77 8.08
CA VAL A 359 -0.70 -7.59 8.39
C VAL A 359 0.78 -7.91 8.19
N ILE A 360 1.49 -7.07 7.43
CA ILE A 360 2.93 -7.22 7.22
C ILE A 360 3.64 -5.99 7.78
N PRO A 361 4.55 -6.13 8.76
CA PRO A 361 5.23 -5.00 9.37
C PRO A 361 6.20 -4.30 8.41
N ILE A 362 6.41 -3.01 8.62
CA ILE A 362 7.38 -2.19 7.87
C ILE A 362 8.44 -1.69 8.85
N PRO A 363 9.52 -2.45 9.08
CA PRO A 363 10.58 -2.02 9.98
C PRO A 363 11.35 -0.85 9.35
N ASN A 364 11.13 0.36 9.85
CA ASN A 364 11.83 1.57 9.40
C ASN A 364 12.42 2.35 10.57
N LEU A 365 13.74 2.32 10.68
CA LEU A 365 14.48 3.06 11.69
C LEU A 365 15.00 4.38 11.12
N ILE A 366 14.67 5.48 11.80
CA ILE A 366 15.11 6.82 11.45
C ILE A 366 16.03 7.36 12.57
N GLY A 367 17.09 8.08 12.18
CA GLY A 367 18.03 8.71 13.12
C GLY A 367 19.49 8.30 12.92
N PHE A 368 20.41 9.11 13.47
CA PHE A 368 21.85 8.88 13.37
C PHE A 368 22.33 7.79 14.33
N LEU A 369 21.80 7.76 15.55
CA LEU A 369 22.18 6.77 16.56
C LEU A 369 21.68 5.35 16.23
N SER A 370 20.67 5.23 15.35
CA SER A 370 20.10 3.95 14.88
C SER A 370 20.82 3.39 13.63
N ILE A 371 21.88 4.04 13.13
CA ILE A 371 22.68 3.55 12.00
C ILE A 371 23.26 2.13 12.22
N PRO A 372 23.88 1.76 13.36
CA PRO A 372 24.42 0.41 13.54
C PRO A 372 23.32 -0.65 13.48
N GLU A 373 22.15 -0.38 14.06
CA GLU A 373 21.00 -1.29 14.01
C GLU A 373 20.45 -1.41 12.59
N ARG A 374 20.37 -0.32 11.83
CA ARG A 374 20.01 -0.35 10.41
C ARG A 374 20.96 -1.22 9.59
N ILE A 375 22.27 -1.13 9.84
CA ILE A 375 23.26 -1.97 9.17
C ILE A 375 23.03 -3.45 9.53
N TYR A 376 22.78 -3.75 10.81
CA TYR A 376 22.43 -5.10 11.25
C TYR A 376 21.18 -5.64 10.54
N ARG A 377 20.08 -4.87 10.53
CA ARG A 377 18.83 -5.23 9.83
C ARG A 377 19.02 -5.35 8.32
N PHE A 378 19.94 -4.58 7.73
CA PHE A 378 20.26 -4.67 6.31
C PHE A 378 20.96 -5.98 5.94
N TYR A 379 21.90 -6.46 6.78
CA TYR A 379 22.57 -7.75 6.57
C TYR A 379 21.69 -8.96 6.93
N ASN A 380 20.67 -8.78 7.77
CA ASN A 380 19.73 -9.83 8.19
C ASN A 380 18.37 -9.74 7.48
N LYS A 381 18.31 -9.10 6.30
CA LYS A 381 17.04 -8.85 5.62
C LYS A 381 16.37 -10.13 5.08
N ARG A 382 17.13 -11.24 4.93
CA ARG A 382 16.58 -12.57 4.58
C ARG A 382 15.48 -13.07 5.51
N TYR A 383 15.58 -12.84 6.82
CA TYR A 383 14.60 -13.34 7.78
C TYR A 383 13.26 -12.62 7.65
N PHE A 384 13.32 -11.28 7.56
CA PHE A 384 12.15 -10.46 7.25
C PHE A 384 11.52 -10.83 5.89
N ALA A 385 12.36 -11.11 4.88
CA ALA A 385 11.87 -11.55 3.59
C ALA A 385 11.12 -12.89 3.69
N GLU A 386 11.64 -13.84 4.46
CA GLU A 386 11.01 -15.14 4.68
C GLU A 386 9.67 -15.01 5.41
N GLU A 387 9.62 -14.19 6.46
CA GLU A 387 8.38 -13.92 7.21
C GLU A 387 7.29 -13.31 6.31
N ALA A 388 7.62 -12.24 5.58
CA ALA A 388 6.66 -11.59 4.68
C ALA A 388 6.20 -12.51 3.54
N LEU A 389 7.11 -13.31 2.98
CA LEU A 389 6.78 -14.26 1.91
C LEU A 389 5.95 -15.45 2.43
N SER A 390 6.26 -15.97 3.62
CA SER A 390 5.47 -17.04 4.24
C SER A 390 4.05 -16.58 4.51
N ALA A 391 3.90 -15.41 5.14
CA ALA A 391 2.59 -14.87 5.47
C ALA A 391 1.74 -14.60 4.21
N THR A 392 2.37 -14.08 3.14
CA THR A 392 1.69 -13.89 1.85
C THR A 392 1.32 -15.23 1.20
N LYS A 393 2.19 -16.25 1.29
CA LYS A 393 1.91 -17.61 0.78
C LYS A 393 0.71 -18.22 1.50
N ASP A 394 0.59 -18.04 2.82
CA ASP A 394 -0.52 -18.58 3.60
C ASP A 394 -1.86 -17.96 3.18
N LEU A 395 -1.88 -16.65 2.90
CA LEU A 395 -3.05 -15.96 2.34
C LEU A 395 -3.45 -16.51 0.96
N VAL A 396 -2.47 -16.71 0.07
CA VAL A 396 -2.72 -17.20 -1.30
C VAL A 396 -3.22 -18.65 -1.29
N LEU A 397 -2.57 -19.52 -0.52
CA LEU A 397 -2.96 -20.92 -0.36
C LEU A 397 -4.20 -21.12 0.52
N LYS A 398 -4.71 -20.03 1.14
CA LYS A 398 -5.86 -20.03 2.05
C LYS A 398 -5.65 -20.96 3.26
N LYS A 399 -4.44 -20.96 3.82
CA LYS A 399 -4.05 -21.74 5.00
C LYS A 399 -3.90 -20.83 6.22
N GLY A 400 -4.09 -21.37 7.42
CA GLY A 400 -3.90 -20.64 8.67
C GLY A 400 -4.91 -19.51 8.93
N ILE A 401 -6.17 -19.72 8.53
CA ILE A 401 -7.27 -18.81 8.86
C ILE A 401 -7.73 -19.11 10.28
N ARG A 402 -7.75 -18.08 11.12
CA ARG A 402 -8.34 -18.13 12.46
C ARG A 402 -9.26 -16.94 12.71
N SER A 403 -10.18 -17.08 13.64
CA SER A 403 -10.99 -15.96 14.11
C SER A 403 -10.14 -14.94 14.86
N PHE A 404 -10.54 -13.69 14.80
CA PHE A 404 -9.86 -12.59 15.49
C PHE A 404 -10.03 -12.69 17.02
N GLU A 405 -8.91 -12.64 17.75
CA GLU A 405 -8.85 -12.70 19.21
C GLU A 405 -8.48 -11.33 19.80
N ASP A 406 -9.45 -10.67 20.46
CA ASP A 406 -9.24 -9.45 21.25
C ASP A 406 -8.70 -9.83 22.65
N PRO A 407 -7.58 -9.27 23.16
CA PRO A 407 -6.76 -8.16 22.63
C PRO A 407 -5.49 -8.56 21.88
N LYS A 408 -5.22 -9.86 21.72
CA LYS A 408 -3.95 -10.33 21.12
C LYS A 408 -3.77 -9.80 19.69
N ASP A 409 -4.83 -9.77 18.92
CA ASP A 409 -4.77 -9.38 17.51
C ASP A 409 -4.77 -7.87 17.30
N LEU A 410 -5.27 -7.11 18.27
CA LEU A 410 -5.12 -5.66 18.28
C LEU A 410 -3.66 -5.24 18.37
N ASP A 411 -2.81 -6.07 18.95
CA ASP A 411 -1.37 -5.84 19.13
C ASP A 411 -0.51 -6.44 18.00
N ILE A 412 -1.11 -6.86 16.88
CA ILE A 412 -0.36 -7.32 15.71
C ILE A 412 0.59 -6.22 15.20
N SER A 413 1.85 -6.61 14.97
CA SER A 413 2.92 -5.72 14.49
C SER A 413 3.18 -4.52 15.40
N LYS A 414 2.86 -4.61 16.70
CA LYS A 414 3.12 -3.55 17.68
C LYS A 414 4.62 -3.25 17.85
N GLU A 415 5.49 -4.20 17.54
CA GLU A 415 6.95 -4.01 17.54
C GLU A 415 7.39 -2.87 16.58
N GLU A 416 6.63 -2.62 15.50
CA GLU A 416 6.90 -1.52 14.57
C GLU A 416 6.77 -0.14 15.24
N GLU A 417 5.92 -0.01 16.27
CA GLU A 417 5.76 1.27 17.01
C GLU A 417 7.03 1.66 17.77
N LEU A 418 7.88 0.69 18.12
CA LEU A 418 9.18 0.94 18.77
C LEU A 418 10.17 1.62 17.82
N ASP A 419 10.03 1.39 16.52
CA ASP A 419 10.90 1.98 15.49
C ASP A 419 10.52 3.43 15.16
N TRP A 420 9.33 3.87 15.59
CA TRP A 420 8.82 5.19 15.25
C TRP A 420 9.62 6.31 15.92
N PRO A 421 9.84 7.46 15.23
CA PRO A 421 10.56 8.58 15.82
C PRO A 421 9.83 9.12 17.06
N LYS A 422 10.51 9.13 18.22
CA LYS A 422 9.92 9.55 19.51
C LYS A 422 9.29 10.96 19.47
N SER A 423 9.94 11.91 18.80
CA SER A 423 9.42 13.28 18.64
C SER A 423 8.19 13.34 17.74
N TRP A 424 8.07 12.43 16.78
CA TRP A 424 6.87 12.29 15.96
C TRP A 424 5.73 11.69 16.79
N VAL A 425 6.01 10.67 17.59
CA VAL A 425 5.03 10.04 18.50
C VAL A 425 4.49 11.03 19.52
N GLN A 426 5.35 11.85 20.15
CA GLN A 426 4.94 12.89 21.10
C GLN A 426 3.99 13.92 20.44
N ARG A 427 4.35 14.42 19.24
CA ARG A 427 3.48 15.32 18.48
C ARG A 427 2.16 14.66 18.07
N GLY A 428 2.18 13.36 17.77
CA GLY A 428 0.97 12.60 17.45
C GLY A 428 0.05 12.46 18.67
N MET A 429 0.61 12.22 19.86
CA MET A 429 -0.16 12.17 21.11
C MET A 429 -0.80 13.53 21.44
N GLU A 430 -0.07 14.63 21.28
CA GLU A 430 -0.61 15.99 21.46
C GLU A 430 -1.75 16.31 20.48
N ARG A 431 -1.70 15.75 19.28
CA ARG A 431 -2.72 15.94 18.22
C ARG A 431 -3.83 14.90 18.24
N GLU A 432 -3.79 13.94 19.17
CA GLU A 432 -4.68 12.77 19.19
C GLU A 432 -4.73 12.03 17.83
N SER A 433 -3.59 11.90 17.14
CA SER A 433 -3.51 11.22 15.85
C SER A 433 -3.93 9.75 15.97
N GLU A 434 -4.64 9.27 14.94
CA GLU A 434 -5.16 7.90 14.86
C GLU A 434 -4.07 6.83 15.02
N TRP A 435 -2.84 7.14 14.58
CA TRP A 435 -1.70 6.19 14.65
C TRP A 435 -1.10 6.08 16.05
N THR A 436 -1.09 7.17 16.81
CA THR A 436 -0.50 7.20 18.15
C THR A 436 -1.48 6.81 19.25
N ARG A 437 -2.78 6.82 18.94
CA ARG A 437 -3.82 6.36 19.86
C ARG A 437 -3.73 4.85 20.08
N GLU A 438 -4.13 4.42 21.27
CA GLU A 438 -4.34 3.01 21.57
C GLU A 438 -5.54 2.49 20.76
N LEU A 439 -5.36 1.33 20.12
CA LEU A 439 -6.40 0.71 19.33
C LEU A 439 -7.39 0.01 20.26
N LYS A 440 -8.67 0.42 20.22
CA LYS A 440 -9.77 -0.24 20.92
C LYS A 440 -10.70 -0.85 19.87
N SER A 441 -11.13 -2.09 20.07
CA SER A 441 -12.18 -2.72 19.25
C SER A 441 -13.47 -2.93 20.03
N ASP A 442 -14.59 -2.92 19.29
CA ASP A 442 -15.86 -3.44 19.77
C ASP A 442 -15.89 -4.97 19.54
N PRO A 443 -16.25 -5.79 20.56
CA PRO A 443 -16.39 -7.24 20.39
C PRO A 443 -17.32 -7.65 19.24
N ARG A 444 -18.34 -6.84 18.92
CA ARG A 444 -19.27 -7.14 17.81
C ARG A 444 -18.58 -7.12 16.45
N VAL A 445 -17.67 -6.17 16.26
CA VAL A 445 -16.87 -6.05 15.04
C VAL A 445 -15.78 -7.12 15.04
N ALA A 446 -15.10 -7.31 16.18
CA ALA A 446 -14.05 -8.31 16.33
C ALA A 446 -14.52 -9.73 15.98
N GLN A 447 -15.74 -10.11 16.35
CA GLN A 447 -16.31 -11.42 16.03
C GLN A 447 -16.50 -11.67 14.53
N GLN A 448 -16.58 -10.62 13.70
CA GLN A 448 -16.74 -10.75 12.26
C GLN A 448 -15.40 -10.91 11.52
N LEU A 449 -14.28 -10.59 12.18
CA LEU A 449 -12.96 -10.55 11.58
C LEU A 449 -12.28 -11.92 11.61
N HIS A 450 -11.53 -12.19 10.55
CA HIS A 450 -10.65 -13.34 10.44
C HIS A 450 -9.24 -12.88 10.13
N VAL A 451 -8.23 -13.58 10.64
CA VAL A 451 -6.81 -13.21 10.49
C VAL A 451 -6.01 -14.39 9.94
N TYR A 452 -5.08 -14.10 9.03
CA TYR A 452 -4.01 -15.02 8.61
C TYR A 452 -2.83 -14.91 9.56
N ASN A 453 -2.68 -15.90 10.46
CA ASN A 453 -1.47 -16.08 11.25
C ASN A 453 -1.53 -17.46 11.93
N GLU A 454 -0.93 -18.47 11.30
CA GLU A 454 -0.48 -19.66 12.04
C GLU A 454 0.80 -19.25 12.77
N ARG A 455 0.82 -19.38 14.10
CA ARG A 455 2.10 -19.25 14.81
C ARG A 455 2.98 -20.42 14.37
N VAL A 456 4.22 -20.13 13.98
CA VAL A 456 5.24 -21.16 13.71
C VAL A 456 5.37 -22.16 14.87
N LYS A 457 5.04 -21.74 16.10
CA LYS A 457 5.04 -22.60 17.30
C LYS A 457 4.05 -23.76 17.28
N ASP A 458 2.94 -23.66 16.53
CA ASP A 458 1.95 -24.74 16.48
C ASP A 458 2.44 -25.88 15.57
N ASN A 459 3.28 -25.57 14.58
CA ASN A 459 3.92 -26.53 13.68
C ASN A 459 5.10 -27.30 14.31
N GLU A 460 5.67 -26.80 15.42
CA GLU A 460 6.71 -27.52 16.17
C GLU A 460 6.11 -28.56 17.12
N GLN A 461 4.90 -28.33 17.64
CA GLN A 461 4.20 -29.29 18.51
C GLN A 461 3.51 -30.44 17.76
N GLU A 462 3.18 -30.26 16.47
CA GLU A 462 2.65 -31.36 15.64
C GLU A 462 3.76 -32.24 15.02
N LYS A 463 5.04 -31.89 15.23
CA LYS A 463 6.20 -32.64 14.72
C LYS A 463 7.04 -33.32 15.80
N GLU A 464 6.67 -33.19 17.07
CA GLU A 464 7.11 -34.04 18.19
C GLU A 464 6.04 -35.10 18.49
#